data_AF-A0A5C9EWL8-F1
#
_entry.id   AF-A0A5C9EWL8-F1
#
_cell.length_a   1.000
_cell.length_b   1.000
_cell.length_c   1.000
_cell.angle_alpha   90.00
_cell.angle_beta   90.00
_cell.angle_gamma   90.00
#
_symmetry.space_group_name_H-M   'P 1'
#
loop_
_entity.id
_entity.type
_entity.pdbx_description
1 polymer ?
#
loop_
_entity_poly.entity_id
_entity_poly.type
_entity_poly.pdbx_seq_one_letter_code
_entity_poly.pdbx_strand_id
1 'polypeptide(L)'
;MILKLKCGFAQGIKESSNHHILLIERDSTIEDDLKALFKFFKDSIEISKIRRLHKYYKIKSSNLAIIISLLSTILELIPEAVVVNEPSIV
;
A
#
# COMPACT_ATOMS: atom_id res chain seq x y z
N MET A 1 1.74 -19.11 -0.59
CA MET A 1 1.08 -18.14 0.31
C MET A 1 0.73 -16.93 -0.53
N ILE A 2 -0.47 -16.36 -0.43
CA ILE A 2 -0.91 -15.28 -1.34
C ILE A 2 -1.03 -13.99 -0.53
N LEU A 3 -0.17 -13.01 -0.83
CA LEU A 3 -0.29 -11.66 -0.26
C LEU A 3 -1.26 -10.83 -1.11
N LYS A 4 -2.31 -10.26 -0.53
CA LYS A 4 -3.21 -9.37 -1.29
C LYS A 4 -2.75 -7.92 -1.22
N LEU A 5 -2.51 -7.34 -2.39
CA LEU A 5 -2.24 -5.93 -2.57
C LEU A 5 -3.47 -5.26 -3.17
N LYS A 6 -4.06 -4.30 -2.46
CA LYS A 6 -5.19 -3.54 -3.00
C LYS A 6 -4.73 -2.13 -3.33
N CYS A 7 -4.78 -1.80 -4.61
CA CYS A 7 -4.49 -0.46 -5.09
C CYS A 7 -5.81 0.28 -5.33
N GLY A 8 -5.92 1.50 -4.81
CA GLY A 8 -7.09 2.32 -5.05
C GLY A 8 -6.73 3.80 -5.14
N PHE A 9 -7.40 4.50 -6.05
CA PHE A 9 -7.30 5.95 -6.15
C PHE A 9 -8.41 6.52 -5.27
N ALA A 10 -8.05 7.10 -4.12
CA ALA A 10 -9.01 7.84 -3.33
C ALA A 10 -9.20 9.24 -3.95
N GLN A 11 -10.18 9.36 -4.85
CA GLN A 11 -10.72 10.68 -5.24
C GLN A 11 -11.77 11.07 -4.19
N GLY A 12 -11.34 11.77 -3.14
CA GLY A 12 -12.26 12.29 -2.14
C GLY A 12 -13.08 13.47 -2.69
N ILE A 13 -14.37 13.54 -2.31
CA ILE A 13 -15.34 14.61 -2.62
C ILE A 13 -14.98 15.98 -1.94
N LYS A 14 -13.75 16.11 -1.41
CA LYS A 14 -13.21 17.36 -0.86
C LYS A 14 -11.87 17.66 -1.53
N GLU A 15 -11.93 18.59 -2.48
CA GLU A 15 -10.84 19.17 -3.27
C GLU A 15 -9.72 19.80 -2.42
N SER A 16 -8.75 19.02 -1.94
CA SER A 16 -7.49 19.65 -1.50
C SER A 16 -6.25 18.75 -1.50
N SER A 17 -6.36 17.43 -1.69
CA SER A 17 -5.14 16.64 -1.76
C SER A 17 -5.30 15.34 -2.56
N ASN A 18 -4.75 15.34 -3.77
CA ASN A 18 -4.59 14.16 -4.61
C ASN A 18 -3.63 13.20 -3.90
N HIS A 19 -4.15 12.25 -3.14
CA HIS A 19 -3.36 11.21 -2.52
C HIS A 19 -3.64 9.86 -3.17
N HIS A 20 -2.58 9.21 -3.63
CA HIS A 20 -2.60 7.84 -4.11
C HIS A 20 -2.52 6.89 -2.91
N ILE A 21 -3.33 5.82 -2.92
CA ILE A 21 -3.45 4.90 -1.79
C ILE A 21 -3.08 3.48 -2.23
N LEU A 22 -2.19 2.86 -1.45
CA LEU A 22 -1.86 1.45 -1.52
C LEU A 22 -2.23 0.79 -0.19
N LEU A 23 -3.00 -0.28 -0.25
CA LEU A 23 -3.29 -1.14 0.88
C LEU A 23 -2.50 -2.45 0.72
N ILE A 24 -1.68 -2.75 1.72
CA ILE A 24 -0.87 -3.97 1.76
C ILE A 24 -1.43 -4.83 2.90
N GLU A 25 -1.84 -6.06 2.59
CA GLU A 25 -2.25 -7.02 3.61
C GLU A 25 -1.08 -7.26 4.57
N ARG A 26 -1.37 -7.21 5.87
CA ARG A 26 -0.39 -7.51 6.90
C ARG A 26 -0.28 -9.02 7.03
N ASP A 27 0.89 -9.52 6.66
CA ASP A 27 1.31 -10.88 6.92
C ASP A 27 2.53 -10.86 7.85
N SER A 28 2.53 -11.75 8.85
CA SER A 28 3.62 -11.89 9.81
C SER A 28 4.90 -12.43 9.17
N THR A 29 4.81 -13.20 8.08
CA THR A 29 5.98 -13.85 7.48
C THR A 29 6.89 -12.87 6.75
N ILE A 30 6.34 -11.75 6.25
CA ILE A 30 7.04 -10.71 5.49
C ILE A 30 7.00 -9.36 6.20
N GLU A 31 6.60 -9.34 7.47
CA GLU A 31 6.38 -8.09 8.20
C GLU A 31 7.67 -7.26 8.29
N ASP A 32 8.79 -7.93 8.46
CA ASP A 32 10.09 -7.28 8.61
C ASP A 32 10.64 -6.78 7.27
N ASP A 33 10.42 -7.51 6.17
CA ASP A 33 10.73 -7.04 4.81
C ASP A 33 9.91 -5.80 4.44
N LEU A 34 8.61 -5.82 4.76
CA LEU A 34 7.74 -4.66 4.58
C LEU A 34 8.18 -3.47 5.44
N LYS A 35 8.58 -3.68 6.69
CA LYS A 35 9.11 -2.60 7.54
C LYS A 35 10.40 -2.01 6.96
N ALA A 36 11.29 -2.84 6.42
CA ALA A 36 12.52 -2.37 5.79
C ALA A 36 12.21 -1.50 4.55
N LEU A 37 11.28 -1.95 3.70
CA LEU A 37 10.76 -1.17 2.58
C LEU A 37 10.15 0.16 3.03
N PHE A 38 9.28 0.12 4.04
CA PHE A 38 8.64 1.32 4.56
C PHE A 38 9.64 2.33 5.11
N LYS A 39 10.72 1.84 5.74
CA LYS A 39 11.82 2.68 6.22
C LYS A 39 12.57 3.34 5.06
N PHE A 40 12.75 2.65 3.94
CA PHE A 40 13.38 3.21 2.74
C PHE A 40 12.54 4.35 2.13
N PHE A 41 11.22 4.20 2.07
CA PHE A 41 10.32 5.21 1.51
C PHE A 41 9.81 6.26 2.52
N LYS A 42 10.26 6.23 3.78
CA LYS A 42 9.64 6.96 4.92
C LYS A 42 9.37 8.45 4.68
N ASP A 43 10.21 9.12 3.88
CA ASP A 43 10.11 10.57 3.65
C ASP A 43 9.14 10.90 2.50
N SER A 44 8.69 9.88 1.76
CA SER A 44 7.83 10.01 0.57
C SER A 44 6.44 9.36 0.74
N ILE A 45 6.21 8.64 1.84
CA ILE A 45 4.94 7.97 2.12
C ILE A 45 4.46 8.19 3.56
N GLU A 46 3.13 8.27 3.72
CA GLU A 46 2.47 8.20 5.02
C GLU A 46 1.90 6.80 5.24
N ILE A 47 2.11 6.23 6.42
CA ILE A 47 1.67 4.87 6.75
C ILE A 47 0.73 4.89 7.93
N SER A 48 -0.42 4.23 7.79
CA SER A 48 -1.39 4.02 8.86
C SER A 48 -1.85 2.56 8.90
N LYS A 49 -2.33 2.08 10.05
CA LYS A 49 -2.81 0.70 10.22
C LYS A 49 -4.33 0.67 10.28
N ILE A 50 -4.98 -0.10 9.40
CA ILE A 50 -6.44 -0.35 9.46
C ILE A 50 -6.69 -1.65 10.22
N ARG A 51 -7.55 -1.64 11.25
CA ARG A 51 -7.69 -2.74 12.22
C ARG A 51 -9.01 -3.54 12.17
N ARG A 52 -9.98 -3.22 11.32
CA ARG A 52 -11.37 -3.71 11.54
C ARG A 52 -11.60 -5.20 11.26
N LEU A 53 -11.12 -5.81 10.18
CA LEU A 53 -11.39 -7.23 9.86
C LEU A 53 -10.23 -7.93 9.12
N HIS A 54 -9.54 -7.21 8.23
CA HIS A 54 -8.29 -7.63 7.61
C HIS A 54 -7.25 -6.55 7.91
N LYS A 55 -6.13 -6.95 8.48
CA LYS A 55 -5.09 -6.03 8.95
C LYS A 55 -4.37 -5.51 7.71
N TYR A 56 -4.64 -4.29 7.26
CA TYR A 56 -3.91 -3.67 6.16
C TYR A 56 -2.98 -2.57 6.69
N TYR A 57 -1.81 -2.44 6.06
CA TYR A 57 -1.08 -1.17 6.02
C TYR A 57 -1.74 -0.29 4.96
N LYS A 58 -2.12 0.93 5.33
CA LYS A 58 -2.60 1.96 4.41
C LYS A 58 -1.47 2.95 4.17
N ILE A 59 -0.99 2.95 2.94
CA ILE A 59 0.10 3.79 2.48
C ILE A 59 -0.48 4.87 1.59
N LYS A 60 -0.11 6.13 1.87
CA LYS A 60 -0.50 7.28 1.07
C LYS A 60 0.73 7.99 0.54
N SER A 61 0.64 8.50 -0.68
CA SER A 61 1.62 9.45 -1.21
C SER A 61 0.91 10.43 -2.13
N SER A 62 1.39 11.68 -2.17
CA SER A 62 0.97 12.66 -3.18
C SER A 62 1.57 12.38 -4.56
N ASN A 63 2.60 11.52 -4.63
CA ASN A 63 3.28 11.16 -5.87
C ASN A 63 2.94 9.73 -6.29
N LEU A 64 2.25 9.58 -7.43
CA LEU A 64 1.89 8.27 -7.99
C LEU A 64 3.10 7.39 -8.26
N ALA A 65 4.21 7.97 -8.74
CA ALA A 65 5.42 7.22 -9.04
C ALA A 65 5.96 6.51 -7.79
N ILE A 66 5.86 7.13 -6.61
CA ILE A 66 6.28 6.52 -5.35
C ILE A 66 5.44 5.28 -5.02
N ILE A 67 4.11 5.36 -5.21
CA ILE A 67 3.23 4.20 -5.02
C ILE A 67 3.55 3.08 -6.00
N ILE A 68 3.81 3.42 -7.28
CA ILE A 68 4.19 2.44 -8.31
C ILE A 68 5.53 1.79 -7.96
N SER A 69 6.55 2.58 -7.61
CA SER A 69 7.87 2.06 -7.22
C SER A 69 7.76 1.12 -6.02
N LEU A 70 6.99 1.49 -4.99
CA LEU A 70 6.77 0.63 -3.83
C LEU A 70 6.06 -0.68 -4.23
N LEU A 71 5.01 -0.59 -5.06
CA LEU A 71 4.29 -1.76 -5.55
C LEU A 71 5.21 -2.71 -6.33
N SER A 72 6.00 -2.19 -7.28
CA SER A 72 6.95 -2.99 -8.06
C SER A 72 7.98 -3.65 -7.15
N THR A 73 8.52 -2.93 -6.18
CA THR A 73 9.52 -3.49 -5.25
C THR A 73 8.91 -4.62 -4.40
N ILE A 74 7.65 -4.50 -3.98
CA ILE A 74 6.95 -5.58 -3.26
C ILE A 74 6.78 -6.81 -4.16
N LEU A 75 6.40 -6.63 -5.43
CA LEU A 75 6.24 -7.74 -6.37
C LEU A 75 7.57 -8.44 -6.70
N GLU A 76 8.67 -7.69 -6.73
CA GLU A 76 10.02 -8.24 -6.90
C GLU A 76 10.48 -9.05 -5.67
N LEU A 77 10.20 -8.56 -4.45
CA LEU A 77 10.58 -9.24 -3.21
C LEU A 77 9.66 -10.42 -2.88
N ILE A 78 8.39 -10.34 -3.26
CA ILE A 78 7.35 -11.31 -2.91
C ILE A 78 6.60 -11.69 -4.21
N PRO A 79 7.17 -12.61 -5.01
CA PRO A 79 6.61 -12.98 -6.31
C PRO A 79 5.19 -13.55 -6.23
N GLU A 80 4.80 -14.10 -5.08
CA GLU A 80 3.46 -14.65 -4.82
C GLU A 80 2.43 -13.59 -4.42
N ALA A 81 2.81 -12.31 -4.38
CA ALA A 81 1.87 -11.23 -4.13
C ALA A 81 0.91 -11.05 -5.31
N VAL A 82 -0.38 -10.95 -4.99
CA VAL A 82 -1.46 -10.80 -5.96
C VAL A 82 -2.03 -9.39 -5.83
N VAL A 83 -2.03 -8.66 -6.96
CA VAL A 83 -2.68 -7.35 -7.05
C VAL A 83 -4.17 -7.55 -7.29
N VAL A 84 -4.97 -7.09 -6.34
CA VAL A 84 -6.43 -7.07 -6.40
C VAL A 84 -6.88 -5.65 -6.72
N ASN A 85 -7.47 -5.46 -7.90
CA ASN A 85 -8.08 -4.18 -8.27
C ASN A 85 -9.49 -4.11 -7.64
N GLU A 86 -9.70 -3.20 -6.69
CA GLU A 86 -11.04 -2.91 -6.17
C GLU A 86 -11.51 -1.54 -6.68
N PRO A 87 -12.67 -1.49 -7.37
CA PRO A 87 -13.25 -0.23 -7.79
C PRO A 87 -13.73 0.50 -6.54
N SER A 88 -12.98 1.53 -6.13
CA SER A 88 -13.31 2.48 -5.05
C SER A 88 -13.03 1.98 -3.62
N ILE A 89 -11.93 2.45 -3.03
CA ILE A 89 -11.74 2.45 -1.57
C ILE A 89 -12.52 3.66 -1.04
N VAL A 90 -13.80 3.48 -0.74
CA VAL A 90 -14.67 4.49 -0.10
C VAL A 90 -14.31 4.63 1.39
#